data_AF-A0A7W1CA88-F1
#
_entry.id   AF-A0A7W1CA88-F1
#
_cell.length_a   1.000
_cell.length_b   1.000
_cell.length_c   1.000
_cell.angle_alpha   90.00
_cell.angle_beta   90.00
_cell.angle_gamma   90.00
#
_symmetry.space_group_name_H-M   'P 1'
#
loop_
_entity.id
_entity.type
_entity.pdbx_description
1 polymer ?
#
loop_
_entity_poly.entity_id
_entity_poly.type
_entity_poly.pdbx_seq_one_letter_code
_entity_poly.pdbx_strand_id
1 'polypeptide(L)' 'GVVRGQLTVQGSYAYTAEDYEQALEWLVEGRAGIGELPPVLPLERGPDAFAELVRGPSAQIKVFLSGSVGR' A
#
# COMPACT_ATOMS: atom_id res chain seq x y z
N GLY A 1 6.66 10.71 38.20
CA GLY A 1 5.49 11.25 37.47
C GLY A 1 4.39 10.22 37.49
N VAL A 2 3.13 10.64 37.61
CA VAL A 2 1.96 9.74 37.57
C VAL A 2 1.53 9.56 36.11
N VAL A 3 1.41 8.32 35.62
CA VAL A 3 0.80 8.02 34.31
C VAL A 3 -0.72 8.06 34.46
N ARG A 4 -1.39 8.98 33.76
CA ARG A 4 -2.86 9.13 33.76
C ARG A 4 -3.41 8.75 32.38
N GLY A 5 -4.36 7.81 32.33
CA GLY A 5 -5.16 7.52 31.12
C GLY A 5 -5.10 6.09 30.57
N GLN A 6 -4.22 5.21 31.09
CA GLN A 6 -4.07 3.82 30.61
C GLN A 6 -4.04 3.69 29.07
N LEU A 7 -3.34 4.61 28.41
CA LEU A 7 -3.19 4.59 26.95
C LEU A 7 -2.08 3.62 26.57
N THR A 8 -2.39 2.63 25.74
CA THR A 8 -1.40 1.76 25.11
C THR A 8 -1.06 2.33 23.73
N VAL A 9 0.23 2.55 23.48
CA VAL A 9 0.76 2.99 22.19
C VAL A 9 1.68 1.90 21.66
N GLN A 10 1.42 1.43 20.44
CA GLN A 10 2.22 0.41 19.77
C GLN A 10 2.56 0.89 18.36
N GLY A 11 3.84 0.86 18.02
CA GLY A 11 4.29 1.04 16.64
C GLY A 11 4.09 -0.24 15.84
N SER A 12 3.86 -0.11 14.53
CA SER A 12 3.87 -1.22 13.59
C SER A 12 4.88 -0.94 12.49
N TYR A 13 5.58 -1.98 12.04
CA TYR A 13 6.52 -1.93 10.94
C TYR A 13 6.27 -3.11 10.01
N ALA A 14 5.87 -2.81 8.77
CA ALA A 14 5.49 -3.79 7.76
C ALA A 14 4.47 -4.82 8.31
N TYR A 15 4.70 -6.10 8.03
CA TYR A 15 3.82 -7.21 8.39
C TYR A 15 4.61 -8.53 8.38
N THR A 16 4.12 -9.54 9.11
CA THR A 16 4.67 -10.90 9.08
C THR A 16 4.14 -11.69 7.86
N ALA A 17 4.64 -12.91 7.65
CA ALA A 17 4.11 -13.78 6.60
C ALA A 17 2.65 -14.17 6.88
N GLU A 18 2.32 -14.42 8.15
CA GLU A 18 0.98 -14.77 8.61
C GLU A 18 -0.01 -13.61 8.39
N ASP A 19 0.42 -12.37 8.65
CA ASP A 19 -0.37 -11.17 8.34
C ASP A 19 -0.71 -11.07 6.84
N TYR A 20 0.25 -11.40 5.97
CA TYR A 20 0.07 -11.39 4.53
C TYR A 20 -0.92 -12.47 4.08
N GLU A 21 -0.77 -13.70 4.56
CA GLU A 21 -1.67 -14.81 4.24
C GLU A 21 -3.10 -14.51 4.67
N GLN A 22 -3.27 -13.93 5.86
CA GLN A 22 -4.57 -13.54 6.36
C GLN A 22 -5.20 -12.43 5.50
N ALA A 23 -4.41 -11.41 5.11
CA ALA A 23 -4.90 -10.34 4.25
C ALA A 23 -5.31 -10.86 2.86
N LEU A 24 -4.55 -11.81 2.30
CA LEU A 24 -4.88 -12.46 1.04
C LEU A 24 -6.19 -13.24 1.14
N GLU A 25 -6.38 -14.02 2.20
CA GLU A 25 -7.63 -14.74 2.46
C GLU A 25 -8.82 -13.77 2.49
N TRP A 26 -8.71 -12.64 3.21
CA TRP A 26 -9.79 -11.65 3.24
C TRP A 26 -10.13 -11.06 1.86
N LEU A 27 -9.13 -10.87 1.00
CA LEU A 27 -9.36 -10.40 -0.37
C LEU A 27 -10.06 -11.47 -1.21
N VAL A 28 -9.63 -12.73 -1.11
CA VAL A 28 -10.25 -13.85 -1.83
C VAL A 28 -11.70 -14.08 -1.39
N GLU A 29 -11.96 -13.97 -0.09
CA GLU A 29 -13.30 -14.12 0.49
C GLU A 29 -14.19 -12.88 0.29
N GLY A 30 -13.67 -11.79 -0.25
CA GLY A 30 -14.40 -10.52 -0.41
C GLY A 30 -14.73 -9.83 0.93
N ARG A 31 -14.06 -10.23 2.01
CA ARG A 31 -14.18 -9.61 3.35
C ARG A 31 -13.41 -8.29 3.45
N ALA A 32 -12.43 -8.10 2.58
CA ALA A 32 -11.72 -6.86 2.38
C ALA A 32 -11.63 -6.55 0.87
N GLY A 33 -11.45 -5.28 0.54
CA GLY A 33 -11.20 -4.82 -0.83
C GLY A 33 -10.18 -3.70 -0.84
N ILE A 34 -9.47 -3.56 -1.96
CA ILE A 34 -8.46 -2.51 -2.18
C ILE A 34 -8.99 -1.36 -3.06
N GLY A 35 -10.30 -1.35 -3.32
CA GLY A 35 -10.97 -0.37 -4.17
C GLY A 35 -10.64 -0.56 -5.66
N GLU A 36 -10.92 0.48 -6.44
CA GLU A 36 -10.50 0.53 -7.85
C GLU A 36 -9.00 0.75 -7.92
N LEU A 37 -8.31 -0.16 -8.61
CA LEU A 37 -6.88 -0.03 -8.82
C LEU A 37 -6.58 1.03 -9.89
N PRO A 38 -5.66 1.97 -9.63
CA PRO A 38 -5.23 2.91 -10.64
C PRO A 38 -4.55 2.19 -11.81
N PRO A 39 -4.50 2.81 -13.00
CA PRO A 39 -3.90 2.21 -14.18
C PRO A 39 -2.45 1.77 -13.95
N VAL A 40 -2.11 0.60 -14.49
CA VAL A 40 -0.74 0.10 -14.49
C VAL A 40 0.07 0.84 -15.55
N LEU A 41 1.21 1.42 -15.16
CA LEU A 41 2.12 2.10 -16.07
C LEU A 41 3.21 1.13 -16.57
N PRO A 42 3.79 1.37 -17.76
CA PRO A 42 5.01 0.68 -18.19
C PRO A 42 6.16 0.90 -17.20
N LEU A 43 7.01 -0.09 -17.03
CA LEU A 43 8.17 -0.03 -16.12
C LEU A 43 9.08 1.17 -16.42
N GLU A 44 9.20 1.56 -17.68
CA GLU A 44 9.99 2.69 -18.17
C GLU A 44 9.49 4.04 -17.62
N ARG A 45 8.23 4.12 -17.19
CA ARG A 45 7.66 5.31 -16.54
C ARG A 45 8.08 5.45 -15.08
N GLY A 46 8.78 4.47 -14.51
CA GLY A 46 9.23 4.46 -13.12
C GLY A 46 9.92 5.77 -12.70
N PRO A 47 10.97 6.25 -13.39
CA PRO A 47 11.67 7.48 -13.01
C PRO A 47 10.75 8.69 -12.86
N ASP A 48 9.84 8.91 -13.81
CA ASP A 48 8.88 10.02 -13.77
C ASP A 48 7.88 9.86 -12.63
N ALA A 49 7.34 8.66 -12.44
CA ALA A 49 6.37 8.37 -11.38
C ALA A 49 6.98 8.57 -9.98
N PHE A 50 8.22 8.14 -9.76
CA PHE A 50 8.93 8.40 -8.50
C PHE A 50 9.22 9.90 -8.33
N ALA A 51 9.63 10.59 -9.39
CA ALA A 51 9.87 12.03 -9.34
C ALA A 51 8.61 12.83 -8.99
N GLU A 52 7.42 12.36 -9.40
CA GLU A 52 6.15 12.96 -9.02
C GLU A 52 5.82 12.72 -7.55
N LEU A 53 5.96 11.49 -7.04
CA LEU A 53 5.70 11.15 -5.63
C LEU A 53 6.56 11.97 -4.65
N VAL A 54 7.80 12.31 -5.04
CA VAL A 54 8.70 13.11 -4.19
C VAL A 54 8.26 14.57 -4.08
N ARG A 55 7.46 15.11 -5.01
CA ARG A 55 7.04 16.52 -5.00
C ARG A 55 6.01 16.86 -3.92
N GLY A 56 5.45 15.86 -3.25
CA GLY A 56 4.51 16.05 -2.16
C GLY A 56 3.18 15.34 -2.39
N PRO A 57 2.11 15.76 -1.70
CA PRO A 57 0.81 15.10 -1.80
C PRO A 57 0.32 15.01 -3.25
N SER A 58 -0.02 13.81 -3.67
CA SER A 58 -0.59 13.54 -4.99
C SER A 58 -1.97 12.89 -4.82
N ALA A 59 -2.83 13.02 -5.84
CA ALA A 59 -4.11 12.31 -5.87
C ALA A 59 -3.93 10.78 -6.04
N GLN A 60 -2.74 10.34 -6.47
CA GLN A 60 -2.40 8.92 -6.59
C GLN A 60 -1.78 8.41 -5.29
N ILE A 61 -2.53 7.57 -4.58
CA ILE A 61 -2.09 6.94 -3.32
C ILE A 61 -1.10 5.79 -3.59
N LYS A 62 -1.26 5.08 -4.73
CA LYS A 62 -0.44 3.92 -5.11
C LYS A 62 -0.19 3.91 -6.62
N VAL A 63 1.07 3.74 -7.03
CA VAL A 63 1.48 3.57 -8.43
C VAL A 63 1.81 2.10 -8.68
N PHE A 64 1.30 1.54 -9.79
CA PHE A 64 1.61 0.18 -10.24
C PHE A 64 2.44 0.25 -11.53
N LEU A 65 3.54 -0.49 -11.57
CA LEU A 65 4.42 -0.60 -12.74
C LEU A 65 4.45 -2.05 -13.22
N SER A 66 4.45 -2.26 -14.54
CA SER A 66 4.60 -3.59 -15.14
C SER A 66 5.71 -3.62 -16.18
N GLY A 67 6.55 -4.65 -16.11
CA GLY A 67 7.57 -4.95 -17.12
C GLY A 67 7.03 -5.72 -18.33
N SER A 68 5.78 -6.20 -18.27
CA SER A 68 5.06 -6.71 -19.44
C SER A 68 4.12 -5.62 -19.97
N VAL A 69 4.14 -5.41 -21.29
CA VAL A 69 3.03 -4.73 -21.96
C VAL A 69 1.79 -5.56 -21.65
N GLY A 70 0.80 -4.96 -20.98
CA GLY A 70 -0.39 -5.65 -20.48
C GLY A 70 -0.97 -6.58 -21.54
N ARG A 71 -1.21 -7.83 -21.15
CA ARG A 71 -2.03 -8.75 -21.93
C ARG A 71 -3.48 -8.59 -21.52
#